data_AF-A0A2C8F6J5-F1
#
_entry.id   AF-A0A2C8F6J5-F1
#
_cell.length_a   1.000
_cell.length_b   1.000
_cell.length_c   1.000
_cell.angle_alpha   90.00
_cell.angle_beta   90.00
_cell.angle_gamma   90.00
#
_symmetry.space_group_name_H-M   'P 1'
#
loop_
_entity.id
_entity.type
_entity.pdbx_description
1 polymer ?
#
loop_
_entity_poly.entity_id
_entity_poly.type
_entity_poly.pdbx_seq_one_letter_code
_entity_poly.pdbx_strand_id
1 'polypeptide(L)'
;MKLRYMLDSIIADRQATVPEYLPVGVWVQGPGPGLDVEMYYLDRGPSGLADRKDEAAWVVNRLVEAGATSLPVDFLEYHRLSRSPYDGVFSEITETGEYPYLDACGKAVLARLRK
;
A
#
# COMPACT_ATOMS: atom_id res chain seq x y z
N MET A 1 13.25 -3.97 -15.59
CA MET A 1 12.45 -4.43 -14.44
C MET A 1 11.32 -3.44 -14.26
N LYS A 2 10.06 -3.88 -14.15
CA LYS A 2 8.94 -2.98 -13.86
C LYS A 2 8.44 -3.26 -12.45
N LEU A 3 8.37 -2.22 -11.63
CA LEU A 3 7.72 -2.26 -10.32
C LEU A 3 6.24 -1.90 -10.51
N ARG A 4 5.41 -2.38 -9.60
CA ARG A 4 3.99 -2.05 -9.54
C ARG A 4 3.72 -1.43 -8.18
N TYR A 5 2.98 -0.33 -8.13
CA TYR A 5 2.62 0.28 -6.86
C TYR A 5 1.18 0.77 -6.83
N MET A 6 0.62 0.85 -5.63
CA MET A 6 -0.67 1.50 -5.38
C MET A 6 -0.59 2.33 -4.10
N LEU A 7 -1.33 3.44 -4.07
CA LEU A 7 -1.46 4.28 -2.88
C LEU A 7 -2.51 3.70 -1.96
N ASP A 8 -2.23 3.73 -0.67
CA ASP A 8 -3.15 3.35 0.38
C ASP A 8 -3.73 4.61 1.02
N SER A 9 -5.05 4.73 1.01
CA SER A 9 -5.75 5.90 1.49
C SER A 9 -6.73 5.56 2.59
N ILE A 10 -6.81 6.42 3.61
CA ILE A 10 -7.81 6.32 4.69
C ILE A 10 -8.85 7.43 4.55
N ILE A 11 -10.00 7.27 5.20
CA ILE A 11 -11.04 8.30 5.22
C ILE A 11 -10.59 9.45 6.15
N ALA A 12 -10.59 10.68 5.64
CA ALA A 12 -10.24 11.89 6.38
C ALA A 12 -11.20 12.16 7.54
N ASP A 13 -12.49 12.10 7.25
CA ASP A 13 -13.59 12.31 8.18
C ASP A 13 -14.68 11.26 7.94
N ARG A 14 -14.86 10.36 8.91
CA ARG A 14 -15.87 9.30 8.85
C ARG A 14 -17.30 9.82 9.06
N GLN A 15 -17.47 11.06 9.53
CA GLN A 15 -18.77 11.69 9.73
C GLN A 15 -19.23 12.48 8.49
N ALA A 16 -18.34 12.71 7.52
CA ALA A 16 -18.67 13.42 6.31
C ALA A 16 -19.69 12.66 5.46
N THR A 17 -20.64 13.39 4.87
CA THR A 17 -21.65 12.81 3.95
C THR A 17 -21.01 12.27 2.68
N VAL A 18 -19.88 12.85 2.25
CA VAL A 18 -19.08 12.37 1.13
C VAL A 18 -17.70 12.01 1.67
N PRO A 19 -17.26 10.75 1.57
CA PRO A 19 -15.97 10.34 2.09
C PRO A 19 -14.83 10.94 1.27
N GLU A 20 -13.95 11.69 1.93
CA GLU A 20 -12.67 12.13 1.38
C GLU A 20 -11.58 11.11 1.74
N TYR A 21 -10.85 10.64 0.74
CA TYR A 21 -9.78 9.66 0.93
C TYR A 21 -8.42 10.36 0.86
N LEU A 22 -7.64 10.22 1.93
CA LEU A 22 -6.30 10.79 2.03
C LEU A 22 -5.26 9.70 1.85
N PRO A 23 -4.37 9.81 0.85
CA PRO A 23 -3.29 8.85 0.65
C PRO A 23 -2.27 8.99 1.78
N VAL A 24 -2.01 7.89 2.47
CA VAL A 24 -1.14 7.84 3.66
C VAL A 24 -0.01 6.82 3.54
N GLY A 25 -0.05 5.95 2.54
CA GLY A 25 0.99 4.97 2.29
C GLY A 25 1.04 4.52 0.85
N VAL A 26 2.01 3.66 0.58
CA VAL A 26 2.26 3.06 -0.72
C VAL A 26 2.67 1.60 -0.53
N TRP A 27 2.07 0.74 -1.34
CA TRP A 27 2.46 -0.66 -1.50
C TRP A 27 3.21 -0.80 -2.81
N VAL A 28 4.37 -1.45 -2.79
CA VAL A 28 5.23 -1.67 -3.96
C VAL A 28 5.49 -3.15 -4.11
N GLN A 29 5.21 -3.71 -5.29
CA GLN A 29 5.50 -5.08 -5.67
C GLN A 29 6.61 -5.11 -6.73
N GLY A 30 7.63 -5.92 -6.48
CA GLY A 30 8.68 -6.28 -7.44
C GLY A 30 8.23 -7.38 -8.39
N PRO A 31 8.89 -7.54 -9.55
CA PRO A 31 8.55 -8.59 -10.52
C PRO A 31 9.23 -9.94 -10.22
N GLY A 32 9.95 -10.05 -9.10
CA GLY A 32 10.62 -11.28 -8.73
C GLY A 32 9.62 -12.35 -8.26
N PRO A 33 10.04 -13.62 -8.24
CA PRO A 33 9.18 -14.73 -7.85
C PRO A 33 8.99 -14.83 -6.33
N GLY A 34 9.57 -13.92 -5.54
CA GLY A 34 9.60 -14.00 -4.09
C GLY A 34 8.45 -13.28 -3.41
N LEU A 35 8.56 -13.11 -2.09
CA LEU A 35 7.73 -12.19 -1.31
C LEU A 35 8.20 -10.73 -1.56
N ASP A 36 8.24 -10.33 -2.82
CA ASP A 36 8.79 -9.05 -3.25
C ASP A 36 7.74 -7.94 -3.11
N VAL A 37 7.28 -7.69 -1.88
CA VAL A 37 6.37 -6.61 -1.55
C VAL A 37 6.89 -5.81 -0.37
N GLU A 38 6.84 -4.49 -0.49
CA GLU A 38 7.16 -3.56 0.59
C GLU A 38 6.08 -2.49 0.72
N MET A 39 5.91 -1.99 1.93
CA MET A 39 4.92 -0.96 2.25
C MET A 39 5.59 0.19 3.00
N TYR A 40 5.20 1.41 2.66
CA TYR A 40 5.75 2.63 3.26
C TYR A 40 4.62 3.56 3.61
N TYR A 41 4.66 4.11 4.82
CA TYR A 41 3.61 4.99 5.33
C TYR A 41 4.21 6.27 5.88
N LEU A 42 3.39 7.33 5.90
CA LEU A 42 3.76 8.58 6.52
C LEU A 42 4.10 8.36 8.01
N ASP A 43 5.00 9.19 8.54
CA ASP A 43 5.35 9.18 9.96
C ASP A 43 4.29 9.87 10.81
N ARG A 44 3.58 10.84 10.22
CA ARG A 44 2.50 11.62 10.83
C ARG A 44 1.42 11.84 9.78
N GLY A 45 0.17 11.94 10.23
CA GLY A 45 -0.96 12.11 9.33
C GLY A 45 -2.29 12.13 10.08
N PRO A 46 -3.40 11.91 9.37
CA PRO A 46 -4.75 11.94 9.94
C PRO A 46 -4.96 10.88 11.03
N SER A 47 -6.01 11.09 11.85
CA SER A 47 -6.45 10.09 12.83
C SER A 47 -6.76 8.76 12.13
N GLY A 48 -6.23 7.66 12.66
CA GLY A 48 -6.35 6.32 12.07
C GLY A 48 -5.14 5.87 11.25
N LEU A 49 -4.13 6.74 11.02
CA LEU A 49 -2.89 6.34 10.35
C LEU A 49 -2.15 5.22 11.10
N ALA A 50 -2.02 5.33 12.43
CA ALA A 50 -1.34 4.33 13.25
C ALA A 50 -2.02 2.96 13.13
N ASP A 51 -3.34 2.92 13.33
CA ASP A 51 -4.13 1.70 13.20
C ASP A 51 -3.99 1.10 11.80
N ARG A 52 -4.02 1.94 10.75
CA ARG A 52 -3.82 1.49 9.37
C ARG A 52 -2.44 0.88 9.14
N LYS A 53 -1.38 1.49 9.69
CA LYS A 53 -0.01 0.97 9.59
C LYS A 53 0.10 -0.40 10.25
N ASP A 54 -0.53 -0.57 11.41
CA ASP A 54 -0.56 -1.84 12.11
C ASP A 54 -1.30 -2.88 11.26
N GLU A 55 -2.53 -2.60 10.80
CA GLU A 55 -3.30 -3.48 9.90
C GLU A 55 -2.49 -3.92 8.68
N ALA A 56 -1.72 -3.02 8.08
CA ALA A 56 -0.87 -3.31 6.93
C ALA A 56 0.26 -4.29 7.29
N ALA A 57 0.92 -4.07 8.43
CA ALA A 57 1.94 -4.98 8.95
C ALA A 57 1.39 -6.37 9.23
N TRP A 58 0.16 -6.47 9.73
CA TRP A 58 -0.52 -7.75 9.94
C TRP A 58 -0.68 -8.56 8.65
N VAL A 59 -0.90 -7.93 7.50
CA VAL A 59 -0.99 -8.63 6.20
C VAL A 59 0.35 -9.27 5.85
N VAL A 60 1.44 -8.52 5.94
CA VAL A 60 2.80 -9.03 5.63
C VAL A 60 3.20 -10.12 6.62
N ASN A 61 2.96 -9.91 7.92
CA ASN A 61 3.25 -10.91 8.94
C ASN A 61 2.49 -12.20 8.69
N ARG A 62 1.20 -12.13 8.35
CA ARG A 62 0.39 -13.33 8.07
C ARG A 62 0.89 -14.11 6.86
N LEU A 63 1.40 -13.43 5.82
CA LEU A 63 2.04 -14.09 4.68
C LEU A 63 3.30 -14.85 5.11
N VAL A 64 4.14 -14.21 5.93
CA VAL A 64 5.36 -14.83 6.47
C VAL A 64 5.03 -16.00 7.40
N GLU A 65 4.07 -15.84 8.31
CA GLU A 65 3.61 -16.89 9.24
C GLU A 65 3.01 -18.09 8.51
N ALA A 66 2.32 -17.85 7.38
CA ALA A 66 1.82 -18.91 6.51
C ALA A 66 2.92 -19.63 5.71
N GLY A 67 4.17 -19.20 5.83
CA GLY A 67 5.30 -19.74 5.09
C GLY A 67 5.28 -19.38 3.60
N ALA A 68 4.63 -18.28 3.22
CA ALA A 68 4.60 -17.83 1.83
C ALA A 68 6.01 -17.45 1.37
N THR A 69 6.50 -18.12 0.32
CA THR A 69 7.79 -17.85 -0.30
C THR A 69 7.68 -17.01 -1.56
N SER A 70 6.46 -16.84 -2.07
CA SER A 70 6.11 -16.10 -3.26
C SER A 70 4.74 -15.45 -3.14
N LEU A 71 4.49 -14.42 -3.95
CA LEU A 71 3.17 -13.83 -4.10
C LEU A 71 2.54 -14.21 -5.45
N PRO A 72 1.23 -14.42 -5.50
CA PRO A 72 0.50 -14.45 -6.76
C PRO A 72 0.76 -13.19 -7.59
N VAL A 73 0.75 -13.34 -8.92
CA VAL A 73 0.96 -12.22 -9.85
C VAL A 73 -0.09 -11.13 -9.70
N ASP A 74 -1.30 -11.51 -9.29
CA ASP A 74 -2.47 -10.68 -9.07
C ASP A 74 -2.66 -10.27 -7.60
N PHE A 75 -1.63 -10.41 -6.76
CA PHE A 75 -1.71 -10.08 -5.34
C PHE A 75 -2.19 -8.64 -5.10
N LEU A 76 -1.64 -7.65 -5.80
CA LEU A 76 -2.05 -6.25 -5.62
C LEU A 76 -3.51 -6.03 -6.05
N GLU A 77 -3.95 -6.68 -7.12
CA GLU A 77 -5.33 -6.64 -7.58
C GLU A 77 -6.29 -7.22 -6.54
N TYR A 78 -5.98 -8.41 -6.03
CA TYR A 78 -6.78 -9.05 -4.98
C TYR A 78 -6.77 -8.22 -3.68
N HIS A 79 -5.60 -7.72 -3.27
CA HIS A 79 -5.48 -6.90 -2.07
C HIS A 79 -6.25 -5.58 -2.21
N ARG A 80 -6.22 -4.96 -3.40
CA ARG A 80 -7.01 -3.77 -3.71
C ARG A 80 -8.51 -4.03 -3.59
N LEU A 81 -9.00 -5.12 -4.19
CA LEU A 81 -10.43 -5.46 -4.22
C LEU A 81 -10.96 -5.90 -2.85
N SER A 82 -10.10 -6.43 -1.97
CA SER A 82 -10.50 -6.85 -0.62
C SER A 82 -10.61 -5.70 0.38
N ARG A 83 -10.19 -4.47 0.04
CA ARG A 83 -10.32 -3.30 0.92
C ARG A 83 -11.77 -2.81 0.94
N SER A 84 -12.34 -2.74 2.14
CA SER A 84 -13.64 -2.14 2.39
C SER A 84 -13.58 -0.61 2.18
N PRO A 85 -14.51 -0.01 1.40
CA PRO A 85 -14.55 1.44 1.20
C PRO A 85 -14.84 2.22 2.49
N TYR A 86 -15.36 1.57 3.54
CA TYR A 86 -15.57 2.20 4.85
C TYR A 86 -14.28 2.36 5.66
N ASP A 87 -13.22 1.64 5.31
CA ASP A 87 -11.93 1.69 6.00
C ASP A 87 -10.87 2.45 5.20
N GLY A 88 -11.12 2.68 3.90
CA GLY A 88 -10.19 3.34 2.99
C GLY A 88 -10.25 2.76 1.59
N VAL A 89 -9.37 3.22 0.72
CA VAL A 89 -9.26 2.71 -0.66
C VAL A 89 -7.80 2.60 -1.08
N PHE A 90 -7.52 1.62 -1.94
CA PHE A 90 -6.30 1.61 -2.71
C PHE A 90 -6.51 2.29 -4.07
N SER A 91 -5.53 3.05 -4.51
CA SER A 91 -5.54 3.63 -5.86
C SER A 91 -5.49 2.54 -6.93
N GLU A 92 -5.69 2.93 -8.20
CA GLU A 92 -5.28 2.09 -9.33
C GLU A 92 -3.80 1.71 -9.23
N ILE A 93 -3.47 0.54 -9.73
CA ILE A 93 -2.10 0.02 -9.75
C ILE A 93 -1.35 0.71 -10.88
N THR A 94 -0.23 1.34 -10.55
CA THR A 94 0.67 1.97 -11.51
C THR A 94 1.88 1.08 -11.75
N GLU A 95 2.15 0.77 -13.01
CA GLU A 95 3.43 0.15 -13.41
C GLU A 95 4.48 1.24 -13.67
N THR A 96 5.70 1.02 -13.19
CA THR A 96 6.80 1.97 -13.39
C THR A 96 8.14 1.26 -13.61
N GLY A 97 8.93 1.80 -14.54
CA GLY A 97 10.34 1.44 -14.72
C GLY A 97 11.31 2.52 -14.25
N GLU A 98 10.80 3.57 -13.57
CA GLU A 98 11.59 4.75 -13.16
C GLU A 98 12.56 4.45 -12.03
N TYR A 99 12.27 3.43 -11.21
CA TYR A 99 13.01 3.15 -9.98
C TYR A 99 13.77 1.82 -10.06
N PRO A 100 14.99 1.78 -9.51
CA PRO A 100 15.83 0.59 -9.59
C PRO A 100 15.40 -0.56 -8.67
N TYR A 101 14.74 -0.27 -7.54
CA TYR A 101 14.32 -1.24 -6.53
C TYR A 101 13.13 -0.70 -5.70
N LEU A 102 12.50 -1.58 -4.90
CA LEU A 102 11.27 -1.31 -4.16
C LEU A 102 11.39 -0.09 -3.24
N ASP A 103 12.43 -0.03 -2.41
CA ASP A 103 12.69 1.07 -1.48
C ASP A 103 12.86 2.45 -2.15
N ALA A 104 13.50 2.50 -3.32
CA ALA A 104 13.60 3.74 -4.09
C ALA A 104 12.23 4.20 -4.58
N CYS A 105 11.39 3.27 -5.06
CA CYS A 105 10.04 3.56 -5.52
C CYS A 105 9.15 4.02 -4.35
N GLY A 106 9.10 3.24 -3.28
CA GLY A 106 8.27 3.50 -2.12
C GLY A 106 8.56 4.85 -1.48
N LYS A 107 9.83 5.15 -1.20
CA LYS A 107 10.23 6.44 -0.61
C LYS A 107 9.93 7.62 -1.54
N ALA A 108 10.20 7.49 -2.83
CA ALA A 108 9.94 8.55 -3.80
C ALA A 108 8.45 8.85 -3.95
N VAL A 109 7.61 7.81 -4.02
CA VAL A 109 6.15 7.96 -4.11
C VAL A 109 5.60 8.51 -2.80
N LEU A 110 6.03 7.99 -1.65
CA LEU A 110 5.61 8.47 -0.33
C LEU A 110 5.97 9.95 -0.11
N ALA A 111 7.15 10.38 -0.56
CA ALA A 111 7.58 11.78 -0.48
C ALA A 111 6.67 12.73 -1.27
N ARG A 112 6.02 12.26 -2.36
CA ARG A 112 5.05 13.05 -3.12
C ARG A 112 3.74 13.28 -2.34
N LEU A 113 3.41 12.41 -1.39
CA LEU A 113 2.23 12.53 -0.53
C LEU A 113 2.40 13.58 0.59
N ARG A 114 3.63 14.01 0.87
CA ARG A 114 3.95 15.01 1.92
C ARG A 114 3.82 16.46 1.43
N LYS A 115 3.47 16.66 0.15
CA LYS A 115 3.30 17.98 -0.47
C LYS A 115 1.89 18.50 -0.24
#